data_AF-A0A7K0G383-F1
#
_entry.id   AF-A0A7K0G383-F1
#
_cell.length_a   1.000
_cell.length_b   1.000
_cell.length_c   1.000
_cell.angle_alpha   90.00
_cell.angle_beta   90.00
_cell.angle_gamma   90.00
#
_symmetry.space_group_name_H-M   'P 1'
#
loop_
_entity.id
_entity.type
_entity.pdbx_description
1 polymer ?
#
loop_
_entity_poly.entity_id
_entity_poly.type
_entity_poly.pdbx_seq_one_letter_code
_entity_poly.pdbx_strand_id
1 'polypeptide(L)'
;MDLSAFLNSGLLELYLMGKLDQEEVLLVHQMRATHPEVVAELASLEAFFEREALQHAVKPDPKFDDKMESLFLNLEIEQAMQLSDTPLITSFSDADAWFEMISPLLPQGELGGRFEKLLRNDDQVMQALVITPEGVDEEVHENLHESFLILKGTCICTIGNETITMGPGSFMQIPLNQPHTIAVASKSVIAILQHVACTV
;
A
#
# COMPACT_ATOMS: atom_id res chain seq x y z
N MET A 1 2.99 -26.70 -37.22
CA MET A 1 1.64 -26.25 -37.64
C MET A 1 1.81 -25.44 -38.93
N ASP A 2 0.88 -25.50 -39.86
CA ASP A 2 0.87 -24.57 -41.01
C ASP A 2 0.46 -23.16 -40.55
N LEU A 3 0.95 -22.11 -41.23
CA LEU A 3 0.70 -20.71 -40.88
C LEU A 3 -0.80 -20.38 -40.90
N SER A 4 -1.53 -20.84 -41.91
CA SER A 4 -2.98 -20.58 -42.01
C SER A 4 -3.75 -21.24 -40.88
N ALA A 5 -3.39 -22.49 -40.53
CA ALA A 5 -3.99 -23.20 -39.40
C ALA A 5 -3.67 -22.52 -38.06
N PHE A 6 -2.48 -21.96 -37.91
CA PHE A 6 -2.06 -21.23 -36.71
C PHE A 6 -2.82 -19.90 -36.55
N LEU A 7 -2.93 -19.09 -37.61
CA LEU A 7 -3.65 -17.82 -37.56
C LEU A 7 -5.15 -18.00 -37.22
N ASN A 8 -5.77 -19.09 -37.65
CA ASN A 8 -7.18 -19.39 -37.37
C ASN A 8 -7.41 -20.21 -36.09
N SER A 9 -6.37 -20.47 -35.30
CA SER A 9 -6.45 -21.37 -34.14
C SER A 9 -7.05 -20.75 -32.88
N GLY A 10 -7.11 -19.41 -32.80
CA GLY A 10 -7.46 -18.68 -31.57
C GLY A 10 -6.29 -18.50 -30.60
N LEU A 11 -5.09 -19.03 -30.91
CA LEU A 11 -3.93 -18.95 -30.02
C LEU A 11 -3.44 -17.51 -29.82
N LEU A 12 -3.56 -16.62 -30.81
CA LEU A 12 -3.09 -15.25 -30.69
C LEU A 12 -3.96 -14.41 -29.74
N GLU A 13 -5.27 -14.63 -29.76
CA GLU A 13 -6.23 -14.02 -28.85
C GLU A 13 -5.98 -14.49 -27.41
N LEU A 14 -5.84 -15.81 -27.21
CA LEU A 14 -5.53 -16.38 -25.91
C LEU A 14 -4.16 -15.93 -25.38
N TYR A 15 -3.19 -15.74 -26.28
CA TYR A 15 -1.88 -15.18 -25.95
C TYR A 15 -2.00 -13.76 -25.39
N LEU A 16 -2.73 -12.88 -26.08
CA LEU A 16 -2.97 -11.50 -25.64
C LEU A 16 -3.74 -11.42 -24.31
N MET A 17 -4.64 -12.38 -24.05
CA MET A 17 -5.38 -12.48 -22.80
C MET A 17 -4.57 -13.11 -21.65
N GLY A 18 -3.33 -13.56 -21.89
CA GLY A 18 -2.50 -14.23 -20.89
C GLY A 18 -3.08 -15.57 -20.42
N LYS A 19 -3.76 -16.32 -21.31
CA LYS A 19 -4.47 -17.57 -21.00
C LYS A 19 -3.80 -18.83 -21.53
N LEU A 20 -2.68 -18.69 -22.24
CA LEU A 20 -1.93 -19.83 -22.76
C LEU A 20 -1.04 -20.48 -21.70
N ASP A 21 -0.77 -21.77 -21.87
CA ASP A 21 0.28 -22.46 -21.12
C ASP A 21 1.68 -22.14 -21.67
N GLN A 22 2.70 -22.65 -21.00
CA GLN A 22 4.10 -22.36 -21.35
C GLN A 22 4.50 -22.92 -22.74
N GLU A 23 3.98 -24.08 -23.15
CA GLU A 23 4.32 -24.68 -24.44
C GLU A 23 3.67 -23.89 -25.59
N GLU A 24 2.42 -23.48 -25.40
CA GLU A 24 1.68 -22.66 -26.36
C GLU A 24 2.29 -21.26 -26.51
N VAL A 25 2.73 -20.64 -25.42
CA VAL A 25 3.47 -19.36 -25.46
C VAL A 25 4.74 -19.49 -26.31
N LEU A 26 5.51 -20.56 -26.12
CA LEU A 26 6.72 -20.82 -26.90
C LEU A 26 6.40 -21.00 -28.39
N LEU A 27 5.31 -21.70 -28.71
CA LEU A 27 4.84 -21.84 -30.08
C LEU A 27 4.50 -20.48 -30.71
N VAL A 28 3.78 -19.61 -30.00
CA VAL A 28 3.47 -18.24 -30.49
C VAL A 28 4.76 -17.44 -30.72
N HIS A 29 5.72 -17.51 -29.80
CA HIS A 29 7.00 -16.81 -29.94
C HIS A 29 7.79 -17.31 -31.15
N GLN A 30 7.83 -18.62 -31.36
CA GLN A 30 8.46 -19.23 -32.53
C GLN A 30 7.80 -18.76 -33.82
N MET A 31 6.47 -18.86 -33.91
CA MET A 31 5.72 -18.46 -35.10
C MET A 31 5.89 -16.96 -35.41
N ARG A 32 5.92 -16.11 -34.38
CA ARG A 32 6.19 -14.68 -34.52
C ARG A 32 7.60 -14.39 -35.05
N ALA A 33 8.59 -15.20 -34.67
CA ALA A 33 9.97 -15.01 -35.12
C ALA A 33 10.17 -15.42 -36.60
N THR A 34 9.39 -16.39 -37.09
CA THR A 34 9.56 -16.94 -38.45
C THR A 34 8.56 -16.39 -39.46
N HIS A 35 7.44 -15.80 -39.02
CA HIS A 35 6.35 -15.32 -39.89
C HIS A 35 5.94 -13.88 -39.56
N PRO A 36 6.31 -12.89 -40.39
CA PRO A 36 5.88 -11.49 -40.24
C PRO A 36 4.35 -11.32 -40.22
N GLU A 37 3.60 -12.21 -40.86
CA GLU A 37 2.14 -12.23 -40.87
C GLU A 37 1.56 -12.40 -39.46
N VAL A 38 2.23 -13.15 -38.59
CA VAL A 38 1.81 -13.33 -37.19
C VAL A 38 1.97 -12.04 -36.39
N VAL A 39 3.02 -11.25 -36.68
CA VAL A 39 3.21 -9.93 -36.06
C VAL A 39 2.12 -8.97 -36.50
N ALA A 40 1.79 -8.97 -37.80
CA ALA A 40 0.73 -8.14 -38.34
C ALA A 40 -0.65 -8.50 -37.75
N GLU A 41 -0.94 -9.79 -37.60
CA GLU A 41 -2.19 -10.25 -36.99
C GLU A 41 -2.27 -9.88 -35.50
N LEU A 42 -1.20 -10.07 -34.74
CA LEU A 42 -1.13 -9.64 -33.34
C LEU A 42 -1.39 -8.14 -33.18
N ALA A 43 -0.77 -7.30 -34.01
CA ALA A 43 -1.01 -5.85 -33.97
C ALA A 43 -2.46 -5.48 -34.31
N SER A 44 -3.09 -6.21 -35.25
CA SER A 44 -4.52 -6.04 -35.59
C SER A 44 -5.42 -6.41 -34.41
N LEU A 45 -5.14 -7.54 -33.74
CA LEU A 45 -5.88 -8.00 -32.57
C LEU A 45 -5.69 -7.09 -31.35
N GLU A 46 -4.47 -6.59 -31.12
CA GLU A 46 -4.17 -5.60 -30.07
C GLU A 46 -4.99 -4.32 -30.28
N ALA A 47 -4.99 -3.76 -31.50
CA ALA A 47 -5.78 -2.59 -31.83
C ALA A 47 -7.30 -2.84 -31.72
N PHE A 48 -7.75 -4.05 -32.02
CA PHE A 48 -9.13 -4.46 -31.78
C PHE A 48 -9.46 -4.45 -30.29
N PHE A 49 -8.67 -5.14 -29.45
CA PHE A 49 -8.92 -5.20 -28.01
C PHE A 49 -8.83 -3.83 -27.32
N GLU A 50 -7.88 -2.99 -27.70
CA GLU A 50 -7.78 -1.62 -27.18
C GLU A 50 -9.05 -0.82 -27.47
N ARG A 51 -9.54 -0.88 -28.72
CA ARG A 51 -10.78 -0.19 -29.10
C ARG A 51 -11.99 -0.73 -28.33
N GLU A 52 -12.12 -2.05 -28.19
CA GLU A 52 -13.22 -2.65 -27.43
C GLU A 52 -13.15 -2.26 -25.94
N ALA A 53 -11.96 -2.25 -25.35
CA ALA A 53 -11.75 -1.85 -23.96
C ALA A 53 -12.13 -0.38 -23.73
N LEU A 54 -11.76 0.52 -24.66
CA LEU A 54 -12.12 1.94 -24.59
C LEU A 54 -13.62 2.17 -24.78
N GLN A 55 -14.28 1.44 -25.68
CA GLN A 55 -15.73 1.55 -25.89
C GLN A 55 -16.54 1.09 -24.69
N HIS A 56 -16.04 0.10 -23.97
CA HIS A 56 -16.68 -0.47 -22.77
C HIS A 56 -16.06 0.05 -21.47
N ALA A 57 -15.29 1.14 -21.53
CA ALA A 57 -14.61 1.70 -20.38
C ALA A 57 -15.63 2.13 -19.31
N VAL A 58 -15.49 1.57 -18.11
CA VAL A 58 -16.25 2.00 -16.94
C VAL A 58 -15.49 3.13 -16.27
N LYS A 59 -16.13 4.30 -16.16
CA LYS A 59 -15.52 5.44 -15.48
C LYS A 59 -15.30 5.09 -14.00
N PRO A 60 -14.07 5.23 -13.46
CA PRO A 60 -13.84 5.05 -12.03
C PRO A 60 -14.60 6.11 -11.22
N ASP A 61 -14.81 5.81 -9.93
CA ASP A 61 -15.35 6.78 -8.98
C ASP A 61 -14.45 8.03 -8.96
N PRO A 62 -14.99 9.26 -9.02
CA PRO A 62 -14.18 10.48 -8.94
C PRO A 62 -13.25 10.54 -7.73
N LYS A 63 -13.65 9.96 -6.58
CA LYS A 63 -12.81 9.89 -5.37
C LYS A 63 -11.55 9.05 -5.57
N PHE A 64 -11.51 8.20 -6.59
CA PHE A 64 -10.34 7.41 -6.93
C PHE A 64 -9.20 8.27 -7.47
N ASP A 65 -9.49 9.27 -8.30
CA ASP A 65 -8.45 10.15 -8.86
C ASP A 65 -7.76 10.94 -7.75
N ASP A 66 -8.54 11.54 -6.83
CA ASP A 66 -8.01 12.24 -5.64
C ASP A 66 -7.14 11.32 -4.79
N LYS A 67 -7.58 10.05 -4.61
CA LYS A 67 -6.81 9.05 -3.88
C LYS A 67 -5.49 8.75 -4.60
N MET A 68 -5.50 8.54 -5.90
CA MET A 68 -4.28 8.26 -6.67
C MET A 68 -3.30 9.43 -6.64
N GLU A 69 -3.78 10.66 -6.79
CA GLU A 69 -2.96 11.87 -6.68
C GLU A 69 -2.30 11.96 -5.29
N SER A 70 -3.07 11.75 -4.22
CA SER A 70 -2.53 11.73 -2.85
C SER A 70 -1.47 10.65 -2.64
N LEU A 71 -1.64 9.48 -3.25
CA LEU A 71 -0.67 8.38 -3.18
C LEU A 71 0.64 8.74 -3.90
N PHE A 72 0.56 9.33 -5.10
CA PHE A 72 1.75 9.73 -5.85
C PHE A 72 2.51 10.86 -5.16
N LEU A 73 1.79 11.87 -4.66
CA LEU A 73 2.41 12.94 -3.87
C LEU A 73 3.10 12.36 -2.63
N ASN A 74 2.46 11.42 -1.93
CA ASN A 74 3.05 10.77 -0.78
C ASN A 74 4.33 10.00 -1.11
N LEU A 75 4.39 9.34 -2.27
CA LEU A 75 5.59 8.61 -2.72
C LEU A 75 6.77 9.56 -2.99
N GLU A 76 6.53 10.77 -3.49
CA GLU A 76 7.57 11.78 -3.67
C GLU A 76 8.11 12.28 -2.32
N ILE A 77 7.22 12.51 -1.36
CA ILE A 77 7.56 12.90 0.01
C ILE A 77 8.36 11.78 0.70
N GLU A 78 7.93 10.53 0.55
CA GLU A 78 8.59 9.35 1.13
C GLU A 78 9.98 9.11 0.54
N GLN A 79 10.25 9.49 -0.71
CA GLN A 79 11.62 9.46 -1.24
C GLN A 79 12.53 10.49 -0.57
N ALA A 80 11.99 11.63 -0.13
CA ALA A 80 12.76 12.70 0.48
C ALA A 80 13.04 12.45 1.98
N MET A 81 12.13 11.78 2.70
CA MET A 81 12.19 11.49 4.15
C MET A 81 12.65 12.69 4.99
N GLN A 82 11.87 13.78 4.96
CA GLN A 82 12.20 15.01 5.69
C GLN A 82 11.22 15.25 6.85
N LEU A 83 11.76 15.64 8.01
CA LEU A 83 10.92 15.98 9.17
C LEU A 83 10.05 17.23 8.97
N SER A 84 10.38 18.10 8.01
CA SER A 84 9.57 19.27 7.66
C SER A 84 8.34 18.92 6.83
N ASP A 85 8.32 17.73 6.21
CA ASP A 85 7.23 17.25 5.38
C ASP A 85 7.20 15.73 5.47
N THR A 86 6.56 15.22 6.53
CA THR A 86 6.56 13.79 6.82
C THR A 86 5.58 13.06 5.89
N PRO A 87 5.99 11.92 5.30
CA PRO A 87 5.08 11.12 4.50
C PRO A 87 3.97 10.53 5.38
N LEU A 88 2.84 10.17 4.78
CA LEU A 88 1.84 9.33 5.42
C LEU A 88 2.38 7.91 5.56
N ILE A 89 2.16 7.32 6.73
CA ILE A 89 2.44 5.90 6.93
C ILE A 89 1.38 5.04 6.23
N THR A 90 1.83 3.95 5.64
CA THR A 90 1.00 2.94 4.95
C THR A 90 1.51 1.54 5.25
N SER A 91 0.81 0.52 4.74
CA SER A 91 1.27 -0.88 4.79
C SER A 91 2.58 -1.14 4.02
N PHE A 92 3.03 -0.18 3.21
CA PHE A 92 4.26 -0.27 2.41
C PHE A 92 5.38 0.62 2.94
N SER A 93 5.16 1.36 4.03
CA SER A 93 6.16 2.28 4.56
C SER A 93 7.39 1.56 5.08
N ASP A 94 8.56 2.15 4.84
CA ASP A 94 9.84 1.65 5.30
C ASP A 94 10.10 2.06 6.76
N ALA A 95 9.91 1.13 7.69
CA ALA A 95 10.10 1.39 9.11
C ALA A 95 11.55 1.75 9.49
N ASP A 96 12.55 1.25 8.76
CA ASP A 96 13.95 1.60 9.03
C ASP A 96 14.22 3.04 8.60
N ALA A 97 13.76 3.43 7.41
CA ALA A 97 13.86 4.81 6.93
C ALA A 97 13.13 5.79 7.87
N TRP A 98 11.93 5.43 8.34
CA TRP A 98 11.20 6.19 9.34
C TRP A 98 11.97 6.32 10.65
N PHE A 99 12.53 5.21 11.15
CA PHE A 99 13.31 5.22 12.37
C PHE A 99 14.56 6.11 12.27
N GLU A 100 15.29 6.05 11.16
CA GLU A 100 16.44 6.92 10.91
C GLU A 100 16.03 8.39 10.91
N MET A 101 14.94 8.75 10.21
CA MET A 101 14.41 10.11 10.15
C MET A 101 14.03 10.67 11.54
N ILE A 102 13.40 9.86 12.40
CA ILE A 102 12.97 10.31 13.74
C ILE A 102 14.05 10.11 14.81
N SER A 103 15.13 9.40 14.52
CA SER A 103 16.20 9.11 15.49
C SER A 103 16.74 10.34 16.22
N PRO A 104 16.90 11.53 15.59
CA PRO A 104 17.38 12.73 16.28
C PRO A 104 16.37 13.31 17.28
N LEU A 105 15.10 12.89 17.21
CA LEU A 105 14.01 13.35 18.06
C LEU A 105 13.78 12.47 19.28
N LEU A 106 14.45 11.32 19.35
CA LEU A 106 14.33 10.40 20.49
C LEU A 106 14.84 11.09 21.78
N PRO A 107 14.11 10.95 22.90
CA PRO A 107 14.53 11.53 24.17
C PRO A 107 15.83 10.88 24.66
N GLN A 108 16.69 11.68 25.30
CA GLN A 108 17.89 11.16 25.94
C GLN A 108 17.56 10.65 27.35
N GLY A 109 17.93 9.40 27.65
CA GLY A 109 17.75 8.78 28.96
C GLY A 109 16.57 7.80 29.04
N GLU A 110 16.32 7.26 30.23
CA GLU A 110 15.17 6.37 30.45
C GLU A 110 13.88 7.18 30.57
N LEU A 111 12.85 6.75 29.86
CA LEU A 111 11.50 7.27 29.98
C LEU A 111 10.78 6.59 31.14
N GLY A 112 10.16 7.39 32.01
CA GLY A 112 9.35 6.91 33.12
C GLY A 112 7.87 6.63 32.77
N GLY A 113 7.46 6.86 31.52
CA GLY A 113 6.08 6.73 31.06
C GLY A 113 5.95 7.03 29.56
N ARG A 114 4.74 7.32 29.09
CA ARG A 114 4.47 7.70 27.69
C ARG A 114 5.18 9.01 27.32
N PHE A 115 5.93 8.97 26.23
CA PHE A 115 6.47 10.12 25.53
C PHE A 115 5.74 10.27 24.20
N GLU A 116 5.36 11.49 23.89
CA GLU A 116 4.69 11.83 22.64
C GLU A 116 5.29 13.12 22.09
N LYS A 117 5.60 13.11 20.79
CA LYS A 117 6.09 14.28 20.08
C LYS A 117 5.37 14.42 18.75
N LEU A 118 4.66 15.53 18.60
CA LEU A 118 4.01 15.89 17.35
C LEU A 118 5.05 16.08 16.24
N LEU A 119 4.84 15.39 15.12
CA LEU A 119 5.65 15.48 13.91
C LEU A 119 4.95 16.36 12.87
N ARG A 120 3.64 16.15 12.71
CA ARG A 120 2.78 16.87 11.78
C ARG A 120 1.40 17.09 12.41
N ASN A 121 0.80 18.24 12.16
CA ASN A 121 -0.55 18.56 12.57
C ASN A 121 -1.12 19.66 11.68
N ASP A 122 -1.92 19.27 10.72
CA ASP A 122 -2.67 20.15 9.83
C ASP A 122 -4.16 19.76 9.81
N ASP A 123 -4.97 20.44 9.01
CA ASP A 123 -6.43 20.24 8.98
C ASP A 123 -6.85 18.81 8.58
N GLN A 124 -5.96 18.03 7.95
CA GLN A 124 -6.26 16.67 7.47
C GLN A 124 -5.49 15.59 8.20
N VAL A 125 -4.27 15.88 8.66
CA VAL A 125 -3.32 14.87 9.14
C VAL A 125 -2.71 15.29 10.47
N MET A 126 -2.78 14.38 11.44
CA MET A 126 -1.95 14.42 12.64
C MET A 126 -1.00 13.23 12.63
N GLN A 127 0.27 13.47 12.88
CA GLN A 127 1.25 12.43 13.12
C GLN A 127 2.08 12.72 14.36
N ALA A 128 2.29 11.69 15.18
CA ALA A 128 3.07 11.78 16.40
C ALA A 128 4.05 10.61 16.50
N LEU A 129 5.27 10.90 16.96
CA LEU A 129 6.19 9.91 17.49
C LEU A 129 5.73 9.54 18.90
N VAL A 130 5.40 8.27 19.11
CA VAL A 130 4.97 7.73 20.40
C VAL A 130 6.01 6.74 20.91
N ILE A 131 6.44 6.91 22.16
CA ILE A 131 7.26 5.94 22.88
C ILE A 131 6.56 5.62 24.19
N THR A 132 6.13 4.38 24.40
CA THR A 132 5.34 4.04 25.57
C THR A 132 5.66 2.64 26.11
N PRO A 133 5.81 2.48 27.44
CA PRO A 133 5.74 1.17 28.10
C PRO A 133 4.30 0.73 28.39
N GLU A 134 3.35 1.66 28.28
CA GLU A 134 1.93 1.46 28.61
C GLU A 134 1.12 1.15 27.35
N GLY A 135 0.11 0.30 27.51
CA GLY A 135 -0.90 0.04 26.50
C GLY A 135 -1.85 1.22 26.29
N VAL A 136 -2.79 1.04 25.36
CA VAL A 136 -3.92 1.94 25.14
C VAL A 136 -5.18 1.17 25.53
N ASP A 137 -6.00 1.80 26.37
CA ASP A 137 -7.32 1.27 26.76
C ASP A 137 -8.26 1.21 25.56
N GLU A 138 -9.48 0.71 25.75
CA GLU A 138 -10.42 0.54 24.64
C GLU A 138 -10.87 1.89 24.08
N GLU A 139 -10.65 2.09 22.77
CA GLU A 139 -11.03 3.31 22.05
C GLU A 139 -11.79 2.98 20.75
N VAL A 140 -12.62 3.92 20.30
CA VAL A 140 -13.40 3.85 19.06
C VAL A 140 -13.30 5.20 18.35
N HIS A 141 -13.06 5.18 17.04
CA HIS A 141 -13.04 6.38 16.21
C HIS A 141 -14.13 6.31 15.14
N GLU A 142 -14.95 7.36 15.05
CA GLU A 142 -16.07 7.44 14.10
C GLU A 142 -15.68 8.19 12.82
N ASN A 143 -14.78 9.18 12.92
CA ASN A 143 -14.51 10.15 11.85
C ASN A 143 -13.01 10.37 11.59
N LEU A 144 -12.15 9.52 12.15
CA LEU A 144 -10.70 9.58 12.02
C LEU A 144 -10.16 8.19 11.68
N HIS A 145 -9.42 8.09 10.59
CA HIS A 145 -8.65 6.90 10.29
C HIS A 145 -7.37 6.91 11.12
N GLU A 146 -7.38 6.13 12.20
CA GLU A 146 -6.16 5.87 12.97
C GLU A 146 -5.32 4.79 12.28
N SER A 147 -4.02 5.03 12.24
CA SER A 147 -3.02 4.06 11.84
C SER A 147 -1.75 4.20 12.64
N PHE A 148 -0.99 3.12 12.74
CA PHE A 148 0.32 3.15 13.37
C PHE A 148 1.33 2.22 12.70
N LEU A 149 2.58 2.66 12.69
CA LEU A 149 3.74 1.93 12.19
C LEU A 149 4.70 1.67 13.36
N ILE A 150 4.96 0.39 13.65
CA ILE A 150 5.88 0.01 14.73
C ILE A 150 7.32 0.11 14.23
N LEU A 151 8.13 0.92 14.90
CA LEU A 151 9.55 1.12 14.59
C LEU A 151 10.44 0.24 15.48
N LYS A 152 10.11 0.14 16.78
CA LYS A 152 10.80 -0.74 17.74
C LYS A 152 9.86 -1.29 18.80
N GLY A 153 10.25 -2.42 19.38
CA GLY A 153 9.46 -3.12 20.39
C GLY A 153 8.34 -3.95 19.77
N THR A 154 7.48 -4.49 20.62
CA THR A 154 6.34 -5.29 20.22
C THR A 154 5.10 -4.91 21.01
N CYS A 155 3.96 -4.89 20.33
CA CYS A 155 2.64 -4.76 20.96
C CYS A 155 1.70 -5.81 20.40
N ILE A 156 0.55 -5.91 21.05
CA ILE A 156 -0.57 -6.72 20.63
C ILE A 156 -1.73 -5.75 20.42
N CYS A 157 -2.24 -5.69 19.19
CA CYS A 157 -3.45 -4.94 18.87
C CYS A 157 -4.63 -5.92 18.88
N THR A 158 -5.67 -5.61 19.63
CA THR A 158 -6.92 -6.37 19.62
C THR A 158 -8.02 -5.49 19.03
N ILE A 159 -8.65 -5.95 17.95
CA ILE A 159 -9.71 -5.23 17.24
C ILE A 159 -10.95 -6.15 17.21
N GLY A 160 -11.99 -5.78 17.95
CA GLY A 160 -13.12 -6.68 18.20
C GLY A 160 -12.65 -8.01 18.83
N ASN A 161 -12.76 -9.12 18.08
CA ASN A 161 -12.37 -10.45 18.56
C ASN A 161 -11.01 -10.92 18.00
N GLU A 162 -10.37 -10.14 17.13
CA GLU A 162 -9.11 -10.49 16.50
C GLU A 162 -7.95 -9.88 17.27
N THR A 163 -6.89 -10.66 17.47
CA THR A 163 -5.69 -10.25 18.19
C THR A 163 -4.47 -10.45 17.29
N ILE A 164 -3.71 -9.39 17.10
CA ILE A 164 -2.62 -9.31 16.14
C ILE A 164 -1.36 -8.85 16.89
N THR A 165 -0.34 -9.70 16.91
CA THR A 165 0.98 -9.34 17.43
C THR A 165 1.74 -8.53 16.39
N MET A 166 2.26 -7.37 16.80
CA MET A 166 2.93 -6.42 15.93
C MET A 166 4.35 -6.16 16.45
N GLY A 167 5.31 -6.19 15.52
CA GLY A 167 6.72 -5.87 15.77
C GLY A 167 7.25 -4.85 14.76
N PRO A 168 8.56 -4.57 14.74
CA PRO A 168 9.14 -3.59 13.82
C PRO A 168 8.73 -3.85 12.36
N GLY A 169 8.31 -2.81 11.65
CA GLY A 169 7.79 -2.91 10.27
C GLY A 169 6.30 -3.24 10.18
N SER A 170 5.64 -3.61 11.28
CA SER A 170 4.19 -3.86 11.26
C SER A 170 3.42 -2.54 11.16
N PHE A 171 2.52 -2.47 10.20
CA PHE A 171 1.55 -1.39 10.04
C PHE A 171 0.13 -1.90 10.38
N MET A 172 -0.65 -1.06 11.05
CA MET A 172 -2.08 -1.30 11.29
C MET A 172 -2.87 -0.04 10.99
N GLN A 173 -4.00 -0.21 10.32
CA GLN A 173 -5.03 0.82 10.21
C GLN A 173 -6.27 0.33 10.95
N ILE A 174 -6.72 1.11 11.93
CA ILE A 174 -7.90 0.80 12.74
C ILE A 174 -9.17 1.07 11.92
N PRO A 175 -10.06 0.06 11.77
CA PRO A 175 -11.35 0.27 11.13
C PRO A 175 -12.21 1.26 11.91
N LEU A 176 -12.95 2.12 11.21
CA LEU A 176 -13.90 3.03 11.84
C LEU A 176 -14.98 2.26 12.58
N ASN A 177 -15.43 2.81 13.71
CA ASN A 177 -16.49 2.27 14.56
C ASN A 177 -16.19 0.87 15.14
N GLN A 178 -14.92 0.44 15.14
CA GLN A 178 -14.52 -0.82 15.74
C GLN A 178 -13.70 -0.56 17.01
N PRO A 179 -14.10 -1.12 18.17
CA PRO A 179 -13.32 -0.98 19.39
C PRO A 179 -11.99 -1.70 19.22
N HIS A 180 -10.94 -1.06 19.72
CA HIS A 180 -9.60 -1.62 19.72
C HIS A 180 -8.86 -1.28 21.01
N THR A 181 -7.92 -2.15 21.36
CA THR A 181 -7.02 -1.99 22.51
C THR A 181 -5.60 -2.30 22.08
N ILE A 182 -4.61 -1.70 22.75
CA ILE A 182 -3.19 -1.97 22.50
C ILE A 182 -2.56 -2.44 23.80
N ALA A 183 -1.97 -3.63 23.82
CA ALA A 183 -1.15 -4.11 24.92
C ALA A 183 0.33 -4.12 24.52
N VAL A 184 1.18 -3.41 25.26
CA VAL A 184 2.63 -3.44 25.04
C VAL A 184 3.19 -4.78 25.52
N ALA A 185 3.93 -5.48 24.65
CA ALA A 185 4.49 -6.81 24.90
C ALA A 185 6.01 -6.80 25.17
N SER A 186 6.68 -5.66 24.96
CA SER A 186 8.10 -5.42 25.27
C SER A 186 8.26 -4.41 26.42
N LYS A 187 9.49 -4.02 26.79
CA LYS A 187 9.74 -2.96 27.80
C LYS A 187 9.07 -1.64 27.39
N SER A 188 9.13 -1.32 26.10
CA SER A 188 8.43 -0.20 25.47
C SER A 188 8.29 -0.45 23.98
N VAL A 189 7.40 0.29 23.34
CA VAL A 189 7.22 0.37 21.89
C VAL A 189 7.55 1.78 21.42
N ILE A 190 8.18 1.88 20.26
CA ILE A 190 8.36 3.12 19.49
C ILE A 190 7.52 2.98 18.23
N ALA A 191 6.59 3.90 18.02
CA ALA A 191 5.71 3.89 16.87
C ALA A 191 5.48 5.30 16.31
N ILE A 192 5.12 5.35 15.03
CA ILE A 192 4.46 6.53 14.45
C ILE A 192 2.96 6.30 14.58
N LEU A 193 2.28 7.21 15.27
CA LEU A 193 0.82 7.30 15.30
C LEU A 193 0.38 8.30 14.24
N GLN A 194 -0.66 7.97 13.49
CA GLN A 194 -1.23 8.81 12.45
C GLN A 194 -2.75 8.82 12.52
N HIS A 195 -3.34 10.01 12.53
CA HIS A 195 -4.76 10.23 12.32
C HIS A 195 -4.96 10.98 11.01
N VAL A 196 -5.82 10.45 10.14
CA VAL A 196 -6.25 11.13 8.91
C VAL A 196 -7.75 11.38 9.00
N ALA A 197 -8.16 12.64 8.81
CA ALA A 197 -9.57 13.02 8.81
C ALA A 197 -10.34 12.31 7.68
N CYS A 198 -11.51 11.76 7.99
CA CYS A 198 -12.39 11.24 6.95
C CYS A 198 -12.90 12.42 6.09
N THR A 199 -12.58 12.43 4.80
CA THR A 199 -13.17 13.38 3.86
C THR A 199 -14.62 13.01 3.61
N VAL A 200 -15.53 13.93 3.95
CA VAL A 200 -16.99 13.80 3.75
C VAL A 200 -17.31 13.87 2.24
#